data_AF-A0A3D1RMQ9-F1
#
_entry.id   AF-A0A3D1RMQ9-F1
#
_cell.length_a   1.000
_cell.length_b   1.000
_cell.length_c   1.000
_cell.angle_alpha   90.00
_cell.angle_beta   90.00
_cell.angle_gamma   90.00
#
_symmetry.space_group_name_H-M   'P 1'
#
loop_
_entity.id
_entity.type
_entity.pdbx_description
1 polymer ?
#
loop_
_entity_poly.entity_id
_entity_poly.type
_entity_poly.pdbx_seq_one_letter_code
_entity_poly.pdbx_strand_id
1 'polypeptide(L)' 'MAVQKTYEEINEKIKKGQAVVVTAEEIIDIVAEKGYEQAAREVDVVTTGTFGPMCSSGAFINFGHANPRIKMS' A
#
# COMPACT_ATOMS: atom_id res chain seq x y z
N MET A 1 -1.72 -11.40 -19.38
CA MET A 1 -1.90 -12.54 -18.43
C MET A 1 -1.96 -11.97 -17.01
N ALA A 2 -2.70 -12.56 -16.08
CA ALA A 2 -2.68 -12.10 -14.68
C ALA A 2 -1.29 -12.37 -14.08
N VAL A 3 -0.57 -11.32 -13.71
CA VAL A 3 0.68 -11.43 -12.96
C VAL A 3 0.32 -11.86 -11.55
N GLN A 4 0.61 -13.12 -11.20
CA GLN A 4 0.38 -13.63 -9.86
C GLN A 4 1.68 -13.61 -9.06
N LYS A 5 1.66 -12.93 -7.92
CA LYS A 5 2.70 -12.93 -6.90
C LYS A 5 2.14 -13.63 -5.67
N THR A 6 2.95 -14.45 -4.99
CA THR A 6 2.53 -15.06 -3.74
C THR A 6 2.88 -14.17 -2.55
N TYR A 7 2.18 -14.34 -1.43
CA TYR A 7 2.53 -13.63 -0.20
C TYR A 7 3.93 -13.99 0.29
N GLU A 8 4.35 -15.24 0.13
CA GLU A 8 5.70 -15.68 0.48
C GLU A 8 6.76 -14.92 -0.31
N GLU A 9 6.56 -14.76 -1.62
CA GLU A 9 7.47 -14.00 -2.49
C GLU A 9 7.56 -12.53 -2.04
N ILE A 10 6.41 -11.89 -1.85
CA ILE A 10 6.34 -10.47 -1.44
C ILE A 10 6.99 -10.29 -0.07
N ASN A 11 6.71 -11.17 0.89
CA ASN A 11 7.29 -11.10 2.24
C ASN A 11 8.81 -11.28 2.22
N GLU A 12 9.35 -12.15 1.38
CA GLU A 12 10.80 -12.29 1.21
C GLU A 12 11.44 -11.03 0.62
N LYS A 13 10.79 -10.38 -0.37
CA LYS A 13 11.26 -9.08 -0.90
C LYS A 13 11.23 -7.99 0.17
N ILE A 14 10.19 -7.95 1.00
CA ILE A 14 10.07 -6.99 2.11
C ILE A 14 11.22 -7.21 3.12
N LYS A 15 11.46 -8.45 3.55
CA LYS A 15 12.56 -8.78 4.48
C LYS A 15 13.94 -8.39 3.94
N LYS A 16 14.13 -8.51 2.62
CA LYS A 16 15.37 -8.14 1.93
C LYS A 16 15.49 -6.64 1.63
N GLY A 17 14.46 -5.84 1.89
CA GLY A 17 14.42 -4.42 1.54
C GLY A 17 14.37 -4.17 0.03
N GLN A 18 13.85 -5.13 -0.74
CA GLN A 18 13.80 -5.11 -2.21
C GLN A 18 12.38 -4.91 -2.76
N ALA A 19 11.36 -4.88 -1.89
CA ALA A 19 9.99 -4.71 -2.33
C ALA A 19 9.76 -3.31 -2.90
N VAL A 20 9.13 -3.24 -4.08
CA VAL A 20 8.65 -1.98 -4.64
C VAL A 20 7.31 -1.65 -4.02
N VAL A 21 7.31 -0.64 -3.15
CA VAL A 21 6.14 -0.17 -2.41
C VAL A 21 5.76 1.21 -2.92
N VAL A 22 4.50 1.38 -3.27
CA VAL A 22 3.95 2.67 -3.76
C VAL A 22 2.69 3.02 -2.99
N THR A 23 2.26 4.27 -3.10
CA THR A 23 0.98 4.76 -2.59
C THR A 23 -0.16 4.54 -3.60
N ALA A 24 -1.39 4.65 -3.11
CA ALA A 24 -2.60 4.61 -3.94
C ALA A 24 -2.68 5.77 -4.96
N GLU A 25 -1.97 6.87 -4.74
CA GLU A 25 -1.89 7.98 -5.70
C GLU A 25 -0.84 7.68 -6.78
N GLU A 26 0.36 7.24 -6.40
CA GLU A 26 1.45 6.93 -7.34
C GLU A 26 1.11 5.79 -8.32
N ILE A 27 0.33 4.79 -7.89
CA ILE A 27 -0.02 3.67 -8.76
C ILE A 27 -0.86 4.11 -9.97
N ILE A 28 -1.60 5.21 -9.87
CA ILE A 28 -2.44 5.73 -10.96
C ILE A 28 -1.55 6.15 -12.14
N ASP A 29 -0.49 6.92 -11.85
CA ASP A 29 0.45 7.41 -12.85
C ASP A 29 1.27 6.26 -13.46
N ILE A 30 1.72 5.31 -12.63
CA ILE A 30 2.48 4.14 -13.10
C ILE A 30 1.64 3.30 -14.08
N VAL A 31 0.35 3.10 -13.79
CA VAL A 31 -0.55 2.38 -14.69
C VAL A 31 -0.82 3.18 -15.97
N ALA A 32 -0.96 4.50 -15.88
CA ALA A 32 -1.16 5.35 -17.05
C ALA A 32 0.05 5.33 -18.00
N GLU A 33 1.27 5.28 -17.46
CA GLU A 33 2.50 5.24 -18.25
C GLU A 33 2.82 3.84 -18.80
N LYS A 34 2.71 2.80 -17.96
CA LYS A 34 3.24 1.46 -18.26
C LYS A 34 2.17 0.41 -18.58
N GLY A 35 0.91 0.72 -18.30
CA GLY A 35 -0.21 -0.20 -18.40
C GLY A 35 -0.28 -1.21 -17.24
N TYR A 36 -1.46 -1.83 -17.09
CA TYR A 36 -1.75 -2.74 -15.97
C TYR A 36 -0.80 -3.92 -15.83
N GLU A 37 -0.45 -4.58 -16.93
CA GLU A 37 0.37 -5.80 -16.88
C GLU A 37 1.80 -5.50 -16.40
N GLN A 38 2.40 -4.41 -16.87
CA GLN A 38 3.74 -4.02 -16.46
C GLN A 38 3.75 -3.43 -15.05
N ALA A 39 2.78 -2.58 -14.71
CA ALA A 39 2.61 -2.07 -13.36
C ALA A 39 2.49 -3.21 -12.33
N ALA A 40 1.70 -4.24 -12.63
CA ALA A 40 1.54 -5.41 -11.76
C ALA A 40 2.83 -6.26 -11.66
N ARG A 41 3.71 -6.27 -12.67
CA ARG A 41 5.03 -6.91 -12.58
C ARG A 41 5.97 -6.15 -11.67
N GLU A 42 6.03 -4.83 -11.82
CA GLU A 42 7.01 -3.99 -11.13
C GLU A 42 6.63 -3.69 -9.67
N VAL A 43 5.35 -3.45 -9.38
CA VAL A 43 4.89 -3.04 -8.04
C VAL A 43 4.56 -4.26 -7.20
N ASP A 44 5.14 -4.38 -6.00
CA ASP A 44 4.88 -5.48 -5.07
C ASP A 44 3.76 -5.17 -4.08
N VAL A 45 3.70 -3.93 -3.57
CA VAL A 45 2.71 -3.50 -2.57
C VAL A 45 2.19 -2.11 -2.90
N VAL A 46 0.86 -1.94 -2.90
CA VAL A 46 0.20 -0.62 -2.92
C VAL A 46 -0.30 -0.33 -1.52
N THR A 47 0.12 0.80 -0.97
CA THR A 47 -0.26 1.27 0.36
C THR A 47 -1.29 2.37 0.26
N THR A 48 -2.26 2.36 1.16
CA THR A 48 -3.26 3.42 1.28
C THR A 48 -3.45 3.75 2.75
N GLY A 49 -3.66 5.03 3.04
CA GLY A 49 -4.03 5.52 4.36
C GLY A 49 -5.49 5.92 4.35
N THR A 50 -6.25 5.53 5.37
CA THR A 50 -7.61 6.02 5.55
C THR A 50 -7.72 6.71 6.91
N PHE A 51 -8.40 7.85 6.96
CA PHE A 51 -8.72 8.55 8.20
C PHE A 51 -10.15 8.23 8.61
N GLY A 52 -10.38 6.96 8.96
CA GLY A 52 -11.70 6.44 9.31
C GLY A 52 -11.66 4.99 9.78
N PRO A 53 -12.74 4.50 10.41
CA PRO A 53 -12.82 3.10 10.82
C PRO A 53 -12.85 2.18 9.59
N MET A 54 -11.86 1.28 9.49
CA MET A 54 -11.83 0.23 8.47
C MET A 54 -12.74 -0.92 8.91
N CYS A 55 -13.82 -1.18 8.15
CA CYS A 55 -14.87 -2.13 8.54
C CYS A 55 -14.44 -3.61 8.59
N SER A 56 -13.18 -3.96 8.28
CA SER A 56 -12.77 -5.37 8.14
C SER A 56 -11.29 -5.66 8.42
N SER A 57 -10.53 -4.72 8.98
CA SER A 57 -9.09 -4.91 9.18
C SER A 57 -8.73 -5.70 10.44
N GLY A 58 -9.64 -5.81 11.42
CA GLY A 58 -9.36 -6.42 12.74
C GLY A 58 -8.22 -5.73 13.51
N ALA A 59 -7.70 -4.61 12.98
CA ALA A 59 -6.54 -3.91 13.49
C ALA A 59 -6.98 -2.76 14.39
N PHE A 60 -6.63 -2.86 15.67
CA PHE A 60 -6.76 -1.77 16.63
C PHE A 60 -5.43 -1.04 16.74
N ILE A 61 -5.27 0.06 16.00
CA ILE A 61 -4.05 0.83 16.01
C ILE A 61 -4.27 2.11 16.82
N ASN A 62 -3.63 2.20 17.99
CA ASN A 62 -3.64 3.39 18.84
C ASN A 62 -2.38 4.20 18.57
N PHE A 63 -2.51 5.28 17.79
CA PHE A 63 -1.41 6.20 17.46
C PHE A 63 -1.15 7.26 18.53
N GLY A 64 -1.83 7.19 19.69
CA GLY A 64 -1.86 8.29 20.65
C GLY A 64 -2.59 9.51 20.08
N HIS A 65 -2.58 10.60 20.84
CA HIS A 65 -3.11 11.87 20.33
C HIS A 65 -2.09 12.48 19.36
N ALA A 66 -2.56 12.87 18.17
CA ALA A 66 -1.77 13.69 17.25
C ALA A 66 -1.21 14.93 17.99
N ASN A 67 0.06 15.27 17.74
CA ASN A 67 0.68 16.47 18.27
C ASN A 67 1.27 17.29 17.10
N PRO A 68 0.68 18.44 16.74
CA PRO A 68 -0.40 19.15 17.44
C PRO A 68 -1.76 18.45 17.37
N ARG A 69 -2.64 18.74 18.34
CA ARG A 69 -3.99 18.15 18.41
C ARG A 69 -4.76 18.49 17.14
N ILE A 70 -5.34 17.48 16.50
CA ILE A 70 -6.27 17.68 15.38
C ILE A 70 -7.58 18.25 15.95
N LYS A 71 -7.96 19.45 15.51
CA LYS A 71 -9.26 20.03 15.82
C LYS A 71 -10.28 19.50 14.81
N MET A 72 -11.21 18.68 15.28
CA MET A 72 -12.40 18.32 14.50
C MET A 72 -13.45 19.39 14.83
N SER A 73 -13.44 20.48 14.07
CA SER A 73 -14.41 21.59 14.17
C SER A 73 -15.57 21.40 13.22
#